data_AF-A0A1S2T0P2-F1
#
_entry.id   AF-A0A1S2T0P2-F1
#
_cell.length_a   1.000
_cell.length_b   1.000
_cell.length_c   1.000
_cell.angle_alpha   90.00
_cell.angle_beta   90.00
_cell.angle_gamma   90.00
#
_symmetry.space_group_name_H-M   'P 1'
#
loop_
_entity.id
_entity.type
_entity.pdbx_description
1 polymer ?
#
loop_
_entity_poly.entity_id
_entity_poly.type
_entity_poly.pdbx_seq_one_letter_code
_entity_poly.pdbx_strand_id
1 'polypeptide(L)' 'MAEVVCLCNEVLDLDLREYLDSHSINSIDELREQASICNKCMQCQELVESEIYMARIRRQSAAGQP' A
#
# COMPACT_ATOMS: atom_id res chain seq x y z
N MET A 1 -6.38 1.12 -15.63
CA MET A 1 -6.50 -0.35 -15.64
C MET A 1 -5.89 -0.81 -14.34
N ALA A 2 -6.51 -1.75 -13.62
CA ALA A 2 -5.92 -2.29 -12.40
C ALA A 2 -4.79 -3.25 -12.77
N GLU A 3 -3.63 -3.09 -12.15
CA GLU A 3 -2.45 -3.93 -12.32
C GLU A 3 -2.22 -4.77 -11.05
N VAL A 4 -1.72 -6.00 -11.21
CA VAL A 4 -1.43 -6.88 -10.08
C VAL A 4 -0.14 -6.41 -9.40
N VAL A 5 -0.23 -5.95 -8.15
CA VAL A 5 0.93 -5.56 -7.34
C VAL A 5 1.51 -6.77 -6.60
N CYS A 6 0.65 -7.65 -6.07
CA CYS A 6 1.09 -8.87 -5.39
C CYS A 6 0.31 -10.07 -5.89
N LEU A 7 0.96 -10.96 -6.65
CA LEU A 7 0.32 -12.20 -7.10
C LEU A 7 0.02 -13.16 -5.94
N CYS A 8 0.92 -13.26 -4.95
CA CYS A 8 0.78 -14.25 -3.88
C CYS A 8 -0.38 -13.95 -2.91
N ASN A 9 -0.70 -12.67 -2.71
CA ASN A 9 -1.83 -12.23 -1.91
C ASN A 9 -3.00 -11.72 -2.78
N GLU A 10 -2.91 -11.88 -4.10
CA GLU A 10 -3.95 -11.49 -5.08
C GLU A 10 -4.38 -10.01 -4.93
N VAL A 11 -3.39 -9.11 -4.76
CA VAL A 11 -3.61 -7.68 -4.54
C VAL A 11 -3.41 -6.90 -5.83
N LEU A 12 -4.41 -6.07 -6.17
CA LEU A 12 -4.35 -5.10 -7.26
C LEU A 12 -3.89 -3.72 -6.76
N ASP A 13 -3.35 -2.90 -7.66
CA ASP A 13 -2.87 -1.55 -7.33
C ASP A 13 -3.99 -0.65 -6.79
N LEU A 14 -5.19 -0.74 -7.38
CA LEU A 14 -6.33 0.06 -6.96
C LEU A 14 -6.79 -0.29 -5.55
N ASP A 15 -6.95 -1.59 -5.27
CA ASP A 15 -7.34 -2.07 -3.95
C ASP A 15 -6.31 -1.68 -2.88
N LEU A 16 -5.01 -1.84 -3.20
CA LEU A 16 -3.94 -1.44 -2.30
C LEU A 16 -3.97 0.08 -2.05
N ARG A 17 -4.16 0.88 -3.09
CA ARG A 17 -4.22 2.33 -2.96
C ARG A 17 -5.41 2.79 -2.12
N GLU A 18 -6.60 2.27 -2.40
CA GLU A 18 -7.81 2.59 -1.62
C GLU A 18 -7.65 2.20 -0.14
N TYR A 19 -7.02 1.05 0.12
CA TYR A 19 -6.70 0.63 1.48
C TYR A 19 -5.72 1.60 2.17
N LEU A 20 -4.62 1.97 1.50
CA LEU A 20 -3.60 2.86 2.05
C LEU A 20 -4.04 4.33 2.19
N ASP A 21 -5.01 4.77 1.40
CA ASP A 21 -5.60 6.12 1.53
C ASP A 21 -6.61 6.18 2.68
N SER A 22 -7.28 5.07 3.00
CA SER A 22 -8.24 4.96 4.12
C SER A 22 -7.62 4.56 5.46
N HIS A 23 -6.42 4.00 5.46
CA HIS A 23 -5.73 3.52 6.66
C HIS A 23 -4.37 4.21 6.85
N SER A 24 -4.00 4.47 8.11
CA SER A 24 -2.76 5.15 8.45
C SER A 24 -1.52 4.23 8.45
N ILE A 25 -1.36 3.42 7.41
CA ILE A 25 -0.20 2.53 7.22
C ILE A 25 1.01 3.36 6.76
N ASN A 26 2.15 3.23 7.43
CA ASN A 26 3.36 4.00 7.11
C ASN A 26 4.57 3.12 6.76
N SER A 27 4.48 1.82 7.03
CA SER A 27 5.54 0.83 6.80
C SER A 27 4.97 -0.48 6.27
N ILE A 28 5.78 -1.26 5.57
CA ILE A 28 5.37 -2.58 5.06
C ILE A 28 5.06 -3.57 6.20
N ASP A 29 5.72 -3.42 7.35
CA ASP A 29 5.47 -4.26 8.52
C ASP A 29 4.04 -4.09 9.04
N GLU A 30 3.59 -2.83 9.21
CA GLU A 30 2.20 -2.51 9.58
C GLU A 30 1.19 -3.06 8.56
N LEU A 31 1.52 -3.00 7.26
CA LEU A 31 0.66 -3.55 6.22
C LEU A 31 0.54 -5.08 6.32
N ARG A 32 1.64 -5.77 6.61
CA ARG A 32 1.67 -7.23 6.82
C ARG A 32 0.85 -7.61 8.05
N GLU A 33 1.02 -6.88 9.15
CA GLU A 33 0.31 -7.14 10.40
C GLU A 33 -1.20 -6.90 10.28
N GLN A 34 -1.62 -5.79 9.66
CA GLN A 34 -3.02 -5.39 9.63
C GLN A 34 -3.82 -6.00 8.47
N ALA A 35 -3.20 -6.13 7.29
CA ALA A 35 -3.90 -6.54 6.06
C ALA A 35 -3.45 -7.91 5.55
N SER A 36 -2.42 -8.53 6.13
CA SER A 36 -1.84 -9.78 5.62
C SER A 36 -1.37 -9.69 4.16
N ILE A 37 -0.97 -8.49 3.71
CA ILE A 37 -0.45 -8.25 2.37
C ILE A 37 1.07 -8.33 2.37
N CYS A 38 1.67 -8.87 1.30
CA CYS A 38 3.11 -9.06 1.16
C CYS A 38 3.75 -9.91 2.28
N ASN A 39 3.04 -10.93 2.75
CA ASN A 39 3.49 -11.81 3.84
C ASN A 39 3.85 -13.25 3.42
N LYS A 40 3.79 -13.57 2.12
CA LYS A 40 4.09 -14.92 1.59
C LYS A 40 5.50 -15.07 1.01
N CYS A 41 5.80 -14.38 -0.10
CA CYS A 41 7.07 -14.52 -0.84
C CYS A 41 8.00 -13.30 -0.75
N MET A 42 7.45 -12.16 -0.30
CA MET A 42 8.12 -10.85 -0.18
C MET A 42 8.67 -10.27 -1.49
N GLN A 43 8.37 -10.86 -2.66
CA GLN A 43 8.90 -10.40 -3.96
C GLN A 43 8.31 -9.05 -4.41
N CYS A 44 7.09 -8.73 -3.98
CA CYS A 44 6.43 -7.45 -4.30
C CYS A 44 6.78 -6.33 -3.30
N GLN A 45 7.73 -6.56 -2.39
CA GLN A 45 8.05 -5.63 -1.31
C GLN A 45 8.40 -4.23 -1.82
N GLU A 46 9.29 -4.10 -2.80
CA GLU A 46 9.71 -2.79 -3.34
C GLU A 46 8.53 -2.00 -3.92
N LEU A 47 7.67 -2.66 -4.70
CA LEU A 47 6.47 -2.04 -5.28
C LEU A 47 5.50 -1.59 -4.20
N VAL A 48 5.26 -2.43 -3.19
CA VAL A 48 4.37 -2.13 -2.07
C VAL A 48 4.91 -0.98 -1.22
N GLU A 49 6.22 -0.93 -0.96
CA GLU A 49 6.86 0.18 -0.23
C GLU A 49 6.76 1.51 -0.99
N SER A 50 6.87 1.48 -2.32
CA SER A 50 6.62 2.65 -3.17
C SER A 50 5.18 3.15 -3.04
N GLU A 51 4.19 2.25 -3.07
CA GLU A 51 2.78 2.64 -2.90
C GLU A 51 2.47 3.19 -1.51
N ILE A 52 3.06 2.62 -0.45
CA ILE A 52 2.98 3.14 0.92
C ILE A 52 3.53 4.56 0.98
N TYR A 53 4.71 4.80 0.38
CA TYR A 53 5.30 6.13 0.31
C TYR A 53 4.38 7.12 -0.42
N MET A 54 3.85 6.74 -1.59
CA MET A 54 2.97 7.60 -2.37
C MET A 54 1.65 7.89 -1.63
N ALA A 55 1.09 6.92 -0.92
CA ALA A 55 -0.09 7.12 -0.07
C ALA A 55 0.16 8.12 1.05
N ARG A 56 1.35 8.07 1.68
CA ARG A 56 1.73 9.05 2.71
C ARG A 56 1.82 10.46 2.13
N ILE A 57 2.36 10.62 0.91
CA ILE A 57 2.40 11.91 0.23
C ILE A 57 0.98 12.40 -0.07
N ARG A 58 0.12 11.55 -0.65
CA ARG A 58 -1.28 11.89 -0.95
C ARG A 58 -2.05 12.34 0.29
N ARG A 59 -1.93 11.60 1.40
CA ARG A 59 -2.57 11.95 2.68
C ARG A 59 -2.06 13.27 3.25
N GLN A 60 -0.75 13.53 3.16
CA GLN A 60 -0.19 14.83 3.59
C GLN A 60 -0.73 15.99 2.75
N SER A 61 -0.80 15.83 1.43
CA SER A 61 -1.39 16.84 0.53
C SER A 61 -2.88 17.05 0.78
N ALA A 62 -3.63 16.00 1.15
CA ALA A 62 -5.06 16.10 1.47
C ALA A 62 -5.34 16.71 2.86
N ALA A 63 -4.43 16.51 3.83
CA ALA A 63 -4.58 16.98 5.21
C ALA A 63 -4.19 18.47 5.42
N GLY A 64 -3.64 19.14 4.39
CA GLY A 64 -3.28 20.55 4.49
C GLY A 64 -2.71 21.13 3.19
N GLN A 65 -3.58 21.83 2.45
CA GLN A 65 -3.25 23.20 2.03
C GLN A 65 -3.90 24.14 3.05
N PRO A 66 -3.22 25.22 3.45
CA PRO A 66 -2.87 26.33 2.56
C PRO A 66 -1.55 26.15 1.81
#